data_AF-A0A3A8GUG9-F1
#
_entry.id   AF-A0A3A8GUG9-F1
#
_cell.length_a   1.000
_cell.length_b   1.000
_cell.length_c   1.000
_cell.angle_alpha   90.00
_cell.angle_beta   90.00
_cell.angle_gamma   90.00
#
_symmetry.space_group_name_H-M   'P 1'
#
loop_
_entity.id
_entity.type
_entity.pdbx_description
1 polymer ?
#
loop_
_entity_poly.entity_id
_entity_poly.type
_entity_poly.pdbx_seq_one_letter_code
_entity_poly.pdbx_strand_id
1 'polypeptide(L)'
;MFQNRTKRHWVMGLALGASMAFLAGCGSSKAARVDDAMMARVPEDQLGEVRDAQLARTKAADNVTRAEVAVRDAERAAEVARRNGDAAKSRMEAEKAAVKAAEATGQRSPIAQAQSKLQGAEAGRVAADAEVSWHDRKTDTAKAEQDLRAAELKVADTELNLAQYKALERSGDVRAKDMSEANYMAAVAEAKREVEDARRRVDEQKRVEQDARAEWQRLRSEAPQGYGGSGDAD
;
A
#
# COMPACT_ATOMS: atom_id res chain seq x y z
N MET A 1 -63.20 -1.39 -3.53
CA MET A 1 -63.03 -0.53 -4.72
C MET A 1 -61.55 -0.46 -5.04
N PHE A 2 -61.19 -0.80 -6.29
CA PHE A 2 -59.86 -0.73 -6.96
C PHE A 2 -58.74 -1.66 -6.39
N GLN A 3 -58.34 -2.80 -7.00
CA GLN A 3 -57.70 -3.06 -8.33
C GLN A 3 -56.46 -2.16 -8.54
N ASN A 4 -55.21 -2.64 -8.67
CA ASN A 4 -54.63 -3.55 -9.69
C ASN A 4 -53.24 -4.06 -9.21
N ARG A 5 -52.99 -5.37 -9.04
CA ARG A 5 -52.35 -6.35 -9.96
C ARG A 5 -51.66 -5.87 -11.26
N THR A 6 -50.48 -6.48 -11.49
CA THR A 6 -49.72 -6.71 -12.75
C THR A 6 -48.92 -5.53 -13.32
N LYS A 7 -47.70 -5.65 -13.89
CA LYS A 7 -47.00 -6.75 -14.59
C LYS A 7 -45.47 -6.50 -14.61
N ARG A 8 -44.69 -7.59 -14.59
CA ARG A 8 -43.30 -7.68 -15.07
C ARG A 8 -43.27 -7.46 -16.58
N HIS A 9 -42.32 -6.69 -17.10
CA HIS A 9 -41.80 -6.88 -18.46
C HIS A 9 -40.28 -6.63 -18.48
N TRP A 10 -39.56 -7.69 -18.85
CA TRP A 10 -38.22 -7.63 -19.42
C TRP A 10 -38.26 -6.88 -20.74
N VAL A 11 -37.29 -6.00 -20.99
CA VAL A 11 -36.88 -5.61 -22.34
C VAL A 11 -35.35 -5.54 -22.37
N MET A 12 -34.78 -6.55 -23.03
CA MET A 12 -33.46 -6.50 -23.66
C MET A 12 -33.40 -5.33 -24.64
N GLY A 13 -32.32 -4.56 -24.60
CA GLY A 13 -32.03 -3.49 -25.55
C GLY A 13 -30.54 -3.28 -25.69
N LEU A 14 -29.89 -4.12 -26.50
CA LEU A 14 -28.58 -3.87 -27.08
C LEU A 14 -28.62 -2.56 -27.89
N ALA A 15 -27.84 -1.57 -27.48
CA ALA A 15 -27.49 -0.42 -28.31
C ALA A 15 -25.97 -0.27 -28.34
N LEU A 16 -25.37 -0.88 -29.36
CA LEU A 16 -24.08 -0.51 -29.91
C LEU A 16 -24.12 0.96 -30.33
N GLY A 17 -23.40 1.81 -29.62
CA GLY A 17 -23.23 3.22 -29.94
C GLY A 17 -21.78 3.61 -29.77
N ALA A 18 -21.01 3.45 -30.85
CA ALA A 18 -19.63 3.90 -30.94
C ALA A 18 -19.57 5.43 -30.90
N SER A 19 -19.06 5.99 -29.81
CA SER A 19 -18.62 7.37 -29.71
C SER A 19 -17.13 7.39 -29.38
N MET A 20 -16.31 7.20 -30.42
CA MET A 20 -14.92 7.67 -30.44
C MET A 20 -14.92 9.19 -30.36
N ALA A 21 -14.96 9.72 -29.15
CA ALA A 21 -14.57 11.10 -28.89
C ALA A 21 -13.04 11.14 -28.83
N PHE A 22 -12.47 11.81 -29.82
CA PHE A 22 -11.07 12.20 -29.95
C PHE A 22 -10.43 12.59 -28.61
N LEU A 23 -9.64 11.70 -28.03
CA LEU A 23 -8.52 12.07 -27.16
C LEU A 23 -7.40 12.61 -28.05
N ALA A 24 -7.54 13.87 -28.47
CA ALA A 24 -6.40 14.68 -28.90
C ALA A 24 -5.54 14.94 -27.65
N GLY A 25 -4.59 14.03 -27.40
CA GLY A 25 -3.74 14.08 -26.20
C GLY A 25 -2.70 12.96 -26.19
N CYS A 26 -2.01 12.74 -27.30
CA CYS A 26 -0.84 11.86 -27.37
C CYS A 26 0.21 12.52 -28.27
N GLY A 27 0.64 13.71 -27.88
CA GLY A 27 2.01 14.13 -28.20
C GLY A 27 2.93 13.17 -27.47
N SER A 28 3.28 12.06 -28.13
CA SER A 28 4.43 11.24 -27.74
C SER A 28 5.66 12.12 -27.94
N SER A 29 5.94 12.96 -26.96
CA SER A 29 7.30 13.38 -26.71
C SER A 29 8.09 12.09 -26.60
N LYS A 30 9.06 11.87 -27.50
CA LYS A 30 10.06 10.82 -27.29
C LYS A 30 10.52 10.98 -25.85
N ALA A 31 10.26 9.96 -25.02
CA ALA A 31 10.69 9.98 -23.63
C ALA A 31 12.16 10.39 -23.61
N ALA A 32 12.50 11.41 -22.82
CA ALA A 32 13.84 11.95 -22.74
C ALA A 32 14.78 10.86 -22.19
N ARG A 33 15.40 10.10 -23.09
CA ARG A 33 16.20 8.93 -22.79
C ARG A 33 17.46 8.95 -23.65
N VAL A 34 18.59 8.71 -23.00
CA VAL A 34 19.85 8.45 -23.68
C VAL A 34 20.04 6.94 -23.75
N ASP A 35 20.47 6.43 -24.91
CA ASP A 35 20.84 5.03 -25.05
C ASP A 35 22.26 4.83 -24.48
N ASP A 36 22.46 3.82 -23.64
CA ASP A 36 23.75 3.54 -23.01
C ASP A 36 24.87 3.32 -24.04
N ALA A 37 24.55 2.82 -25.24
CA ALA A 37 25.50 2.68 -26.34
C ALA A 37 26.05 4.03 -26.84
N MET A 38 25.36 5.13 -26.59
CA MET A 38 25.84 6.48 -26.92
C MET A 38 27.00 6.91 -26.00
N MET A 39 27.02 6.40 -24.77
CA MET A 39 28.03 6.78 -23.77
C MET A 39 29.41 6.18 -24.04
N ALA A 40 29.52 5.14 -24.87
CA ALA A 40 30.78 4.46 -25.17
C ALA A 40 31.84 5.33 -25.89
N ARG A 41 31.44 6.49 -26.41
CA ARG A 41 32.33 7.44 -27.11
C ARG A 41 32.67 8.67 -26.28
N VAL A 42 32.05 8.82 -25.11
CA VAL A 42 32.28 9.95 -24.22
C VAL A 42 33.60 9.71 -23.49
N PRO A 43 34.52 10.68 -23.46
CA PRO A 43 35.76 10.57 -22.70
C PRO A 43 35.52 10.28 -21.21
N GLU A 44 36.38 9.44 -20.63
CA GLU A 44 36.26 8.98 -19.23
C GLU A 44 36.27 10.12 -18.19
N ASP A 45 36.99 11.20 -18.48
CA ASP A 45 37.05 12.42 -17.67
C ASP A 45 35.72 13.20 -17.63
N GLN A 46 34.81 12.95 -18.58
CA GLN A 46 33.50 13.60 -18.68
C GLN A 46 32.35 12.74 -18.12
N LEU A 47 32.65 11.53 -17.63
CA LEU A 47 31.65 10.58 -17.11
C LEU A 47 31.43 10.68 -15.59
N GLY A 48 32.12 11.58 -14.88
CA GLY A 48 32.02 11.71 -13.42
C GLY A 48 30.58 11.86 -12.92
N GLU A 49 29.84 12.84 -13.45
CA GLU A 49 28.43 13.07 -13.08
C GLU A 49 27.50 11.90 -13.44
N VAL A 50 27.81 11.19 -14.53
CA VAL A 50 27.04 10.01 -14.95
C VAL A 50 27.24 8.87 -13.96
N ARG A 51 28.47 8.66 -13.49
CA ARG A 51 28.78 7.65 -12.46
C ARG A 51 28.11 7.98 -11.13
N ASP A 52 28.13 9.23 -10.71
CA ASP A 52 27.44 9.67 -9.50
C ASP A 52 25.92 9.42 -9.59
N ALA A 53 25.31 9.72 -10.74
CA ALA A 53 23.90 9.44 -10.99
C ALA A 53 23.59 7.93 -11.04
N GLN A 54 24.49 7.10 -11.60
CA GLN A 54 24.36 5.64 -11.58
C GLN A 54 24.41 5.08 -10.15
N LEU A 55 25.29 5.61 -9.30
CA LEU A 55 25.36 5.25 -7.88
C LEU A 55 24.07 5.64 -7.14
N ALA A 56 23.56 6.85 -7.38
CA ALA A 56 22.30 7.31 -6.81
C ALA A 56 21.12 6.41 -7.22
N ARG A 57 21.05 6.06 -8.51
CA ARG A 57 20.05 5.15 -9.07
C ARG A 57 20.12 3.74 -8.47
N THR A 58 21.32 3.21 -8.29
CA THR A 58 21.54 1.90 -7.64
C THR A 58 21.04 1.94 -6.20
N LYS A 59 21.40 2.98 -5.44
CA LYS A 59 20.91 3.17 -4.06
C LYS A 59 19.38 3.29 -4.00
N ALA A 60 18.76 3.97 -4.96
CA ALA A 60 17.30 4.08 -5.04
C ALA A 60 16.64 2.72 -5.33
N ALA A 61 17.22 1.91 -6.23
CA ALA A 61 16.73 0.57 -6.52
C ALA A 61 16.85 -0.38 -5.30
N ASP A 62 17.93 -0.27 -4.53
CA ASP A 62 18.08 -0.99 -3.27
C ASP A 62 17.00 -0.60 -2.26
N ASN A 63 16.62 0.68 -2.19
CA ASN A 63 15.55 1.16 -1.32
C ASN A 63 14.17 0.60 -1.73
N VAL A 64 13.89 0.48 -3.04
CA VAL A 64 12.67 -0.18 -3.54
C VAL A 64 12.64 -1.64 -3.08
N THR A 65 13.76 -2.35 -3.23
CA THR A 65 13.87 -3.75 -2.81
C THR A 65 13.64 -3.92 -1.30
N ARG A 66 14.19 -3.02 -0.48
CA ARG A 66 13.93 -3.02 0.97
C ARG A 66 12.46 -2.74 1.29
N ALA A 67 11.82 -1.82 0.58
CA ALA A 67 10.40 -1.51 0.77
C ALA A 67 9.51 -2.69 0.36
N GLU A 68 9.84 -3.42 -0.71
CA GLU A 68 9.15 -4.67 -1.10
C GLU A 68 9.21 -5.73 0.01
N VAL A 69 10.37 -5.90 0.64
CA VAL A 69 10.52 -6.81 1.78
C VAL A 69 9.64 -6.33 2.95
N ALA A 70 9.65 -5.03 3.25
CA ALA A 70 8.82 -4.46 4.32
C ALA A 70 7.31 -4.69 4.08
N VAL A 71 6.85 -4.58 2.82
CA VAL A 71 5.46 -4.92 2.45
C VAL A 71 5.16 -6.39 2.73
N ARG A 72 6.02 -7.31 2.29
CA ARG A 72 5.84 -8.74 2.55
C ARG A 72 5.84 -9.06 4.05
N ASP A 73 6.65 -8.35 4.84
CA ASP A 73 6.70 -8.53 6.29
C ASP A 73 5.41 -8.03 6.95
N ALA A 74 4.89 -6.88 6.51
CA ALA A 74 3.60 -6.36 6.95
C ALA A 74 2.44 -7.30 6.60
N GLU A 75 2.41 -7.85 5.38
CA GLU A 75 1.40 -8.80 4.92
C GLU A 75 1.41 -10.11 5.74
N ARG A 76 2.61 -10.62 6.07
CA ARG A 76 2.73 -11.79 6.96
C ARG A 76 2.22 -11.50 8.36
N ALA A 77 2.51 -10.31 8.90
CA ALA A 77 1.99 -9.91 10.21
C ALA A 77 0.46 -9.75 10.19
N ALA A 78 -0.11 -9.17 9.13
CA ALA A 78 -1.56 -9.06 8.95
C ALA A 78 -2.23 -10.43 8.84
N GLU A 79 -1.58 -11.40 8.19
CA GLU A 79 -2.08 -12.76 8.13
C GLU A 79 -2.12 -13.43 9.52
N VAL A 80 -1.09 -13.21 10.35
CA VAL A 80 -1.10 -13.68 11.75
C VAL A 80 -2.24 -13.03 12.53
N ALA A 81 -2.42 -11.71 12.39
CA ALA A 81 -3.51 -10.99 13.06
C ALA A 81 -4.89 -11.54 12.64
N ARG A 82 -5.12 -11.81 11.35
CA ARG A 82 -6.38 -12.41 10.85
C ARG A 82 -6.64 -13.78 11.47
N ARG A 83 -5.63 -14.63 11.56
CA ARG A 83 -5.75 -15.95 12.23
C ARG A 83 -6.07 -15.82 13.71
N ASN A 84 -5.48 -14.84 14.39
CA ASN A 84 -5.82 -14.55 15.78
C ASN A 84 -7.29 -14.08 15.88
N GLY A 85 -7.76 -13.25 14.93
CA GLY A 85 -9.16 -12.83 14.80
C GLY A 85 -10.14 -14.01 14.68
N ASP A 86 -9.83 -14.95 13.79
CA ASP A 86 -10.63 -16.17 13.61
C ASP A 86 -10.64 -17.05 14.88
N ALA A 87 -9.51 -17.12 15.59
CA ALA A 87 -9.43 -17.80 16.88
C ALA A 87 -10.29 -17.10 17.96
N ALA A 88 -10.27 -15.77 18.01
CA ALA A 88 -11.10 -14.96 18.92
C ALA A 88 -12.59 -15.22 18.68
N LYS A 89 -13.00 -15.22 17.40
CA LYS A 89 -14.36 -15.51 16.98
C LYS A 89 -14.78 -16.93 17.40
N SER A 90 -13.91 -17.91 17.19
CA SER A 90 -14.16 -19.30 17.58
C SER A 90 -14.34 -19.46 19.09
N ARG A 91 -13.52 -18.75 19.90
CA ARG A 91 -13.67 -18.72 21.36
C ARG A 91 -14.99 -18.10 21.79
N MET A 92 -15.39 -16.98 21.19
CA MET A 92 -16.68 -16.33 21.49
C MET A 92 -17.87 -17.25 21.20
N GLU A 93 -17.86 -17.96 20.07
CA GLU A 93 -18.91 -18.95 19.77
C GLU A 93 -18.90 -20.15 20.72
N ALA A 94 -17.72 -20.59 21.19
CA ALA A 94 -17.60 -21.64 22.19
C ALA A 94 -18.19 -21.21 23.56
N GLU A 95 -17.89 -20.00 24.02
CA GLU A 95 -18.47 -19.47 25.27
C GLU A 95 -19.99 -19.25 25.14
N LYS A 96 -20.47 -18.85 23.96
CA LYS A 96 -21.90 -18.77 23.67
C LYS A 96 -22.60 -20.13 23.76
N ALA A 97 -21.94 -21.19 23.29
CA ALA A 97 -22.42 -22.56 23.48
C ALA A 97 -22.38 -22.99 24.96
N ALA A 98 -21.35 -22.58 25.71
CA ALA A 98 -21.24 -22.84 27.15
C ALA A 98 -22.36 -22.16 27.96
N VAL A 99 -22.75 -20.93 27.60
CA VAL A 99 -23.92 -20.24 28.18
C VAL A 99 -25.19 -21.07 27.96
N LYS A 100 -25.46 -21.51 26.73
CA LYS A 100 -26.64 -22.34 26.42
C LYS A 100 -26.64 -23.65 27.22
N ALA A 101 -25.48 -24.28 27.37
CA ALA A 101 -25.34 -25.49 28.17
C ALA A 101 -25.59 -25.22 29.66
N ALA A 102 -25.08 -24.12 30.21
CA ALA A 102 -25.33 -23.71 31.58
C ALA A 102 -26.80 -23.37 31.83
N GLU A 103 -27.48 -22.70 30.89
CA GLU A 103 -28.91 -22.39 30.92
C GLU A 103 -29.76 -23.67 31.02
N ALA A 104 -29.36 -24.74 30.31
CA ALA A 104 -30.05 -26.03 30.37
C ALA A 104 -29.98 -26.70 31.77
N THR A 105 -29.01 -26.34 32.61
CA THR A 105 -28.93 -26.83 34.00
C THR A 105 -29.92 -26.14 34.94
N GLY A 106 -30.42 -24.95 34.58
CA GLY A 106 -31.27 -24.11 35.42
C GLY A 106 -30.58 -23.50 36.66
N GLN A 107 -29.29 -23.75 36.86
CA GLN A 107 -28.55 -23.27 38.03
C GLN A 107 -27.99 -21.86 37.81
N ARG A 108 -28.32 -20.93 38.72
CA ARG A 108 -27.92 -19.51 38.58
C ARG A 108 -26.40 -19.29 38.55
N SER A 109 -25.64 -20.02 39.36
CA SER A 109 -24.19 -19.81 39.48
C SER A 109 -23.41 -20.21 38.20
N PRO A 110 -23.61 -21.41 37.62
CA PRO A 110 -23.02 -21.77 36.33
C PRO A 110 -23.39 -20.82 35.18
N ILE A 111 -24.64 -20.35 35.14
CA ILE A 111 -25.10 -19.38 34.14
C ILE A 111 -24.32 -18.06 34.26
N ALA A 112 -24.24 -17.52 35.48
CA ALA A 112 -23.51 -16.26 35.72
C ALA A 112 -22.02 -16.38 35.36
N GLN A 113 -21.39 -17.53 35.67
CA GLN A 113 -20.00 -17.78 35.30
C GLN A 113 -19.81 -17.85 33.78
N ALA A 114 -20.68 -18.57 33.07
CA ALA A 114 -20.61 -18.68 31.61
C ALA A 114 -20.86 -17.33 30.92
N GLN A 115 -21.80 -16.53 31.43
CA GLN A 115 -22.07 -15.18 30.92
C GLN A 115 -20.87 -14.25 31.11
N SER A 116 -20.20 -14.31 32.25
CA SER A 116 -18.97 -13.54 32.49
C SER A 116 -17.84 -13.92 31.53
N LYS A 117 -17.68 -15.22 31.23
CA LYS A 117 -16.70 -15.69 30.24
C LYS A 117 -17.06 -15.25 28.81
N LEU A 118 -18.34 -15.32 28.44
CA LEU A 118 -18.82 -14.82 27.15
C LEU A 118 -18.51 -13.33 26.99
N GLN A 119 -18.78 -12.52 28.01
CA GLN A 119 -18.45 -11.08 27.99
C GLN A 119 -16.95 -10.83 27.76
N GLY A 120 -16.09 -11.62 28.43
CA GLY A 120 -14.65 -11.56 28.20
C GLY A 120 -14.26 -11.95 26.77
N ALA A 121 -14.87 -13.00 26.21
CA ALA A 121 -14.62 -13.45 24.84
C ALA A 121 -15.13 -12.46 23.79
N GLU A 122 -16.24 -11.78 24.04
CA GLU A 122 -16.75 -10.69 23.19
C GLU A 122 -15.79 -9.51 23.17
N ALA A 123 -15.31 -9.07 24.34
CA ALA A 123 -14.30 -8.01 24.44
C ALA A 123 -12.99 -8.41 23.73
N GLY A 124 -12.55 -9.66 23.93
CA GLY A 124 -11.38 -10.22 23.24
C GLY A 124 -11.54 -10.25 21.72
N ARG A 125 -12.73 -10.56 21.21
CA ARG A 125 -13.02 -10.52 19.76
C ARG A 125 -12.98 -9.08 19.22
N VAL A 126 -13.51 -8.11 19.95
CA VAL A 126 -13.46 -6.70 19.52
C VAL A 126 -12.01 -6.20 19.46
N ALA A 127 -11.19 -6.53 20.45
CA ALA A 127 -9.75 -6.22 20.42
C ALA A 127 -9.04 -6.92 19.26
N ALA A 128 -9.41 -8.18 18.97
CA ALA A 128 -8.90 -8.95 17.84
C ALA A 128 -9.20 -8.30 16.48
N ASP A 129 -10.45 -7.90 16.27
CA ASP A 129 -10.89 -7.24 15.03
C ASP A 129 -10.12 -5.91 14.84
N ALA A 130 -9.87 -5.17 15.92
CA ALA A 130 -9.06 -3.95 15.88
C ALA A 130 -7.58 -4.22 15.56
N GLU A 131 -7.01 -5.33 16.04
CA GLU A 131 -5.66 -5.77 15.67
C GLU A 131 -5.54 -6.04 14.17
N VAL A 132 -6.51 -6.76 13.62
CA VAL A 132 -6.59 -7.02 12.17
C VAL A 132 -6.64 -5.70 11.40
N SER A 133 -7.53 -4.81 11.79
CA SER A 133 -7.66 -3.48 11.17
C SER A 133 -6.33 -2.70 11.20
N TRP A 134 -5.65 -2.65 12.35
CA TRP A 134 -4.36 -1.98 12.46
C TRP A 134 -3.31 -2.60 11.53
N HIS A 135 -3.20 -3.93 11.48
CA HIS A 135 -2.23 -4.60 10.62
C HIS A 135 -2.55 -4.46 9.12
N ASP A 136 -3.82 -4.39 8.75
CA ASP A 136 -4.22 -4.06 7.38
C ASP A 136 -3.79 -2.61 7.03
N ARG A 137 -4.02 -1.64 7.93
CA ARG A 137 -3.53 -0.25 7.72
C ARG A 137 -2.02 -0.14 7.65
N LYS A 138 -1.31 -0.90 8.49
CA LYS A 138 0.15 -0.99 8.43
C LYS A 138 0.65 -1.54 7.08
N THR A 139 -0.09 -2.49 6.51
CA THR A 139 0.19 -3.00 5.16
C THR A 139 -0.02 -1.91 4.10
N ASP A 140 -1.09 -1.13 4.20
CA ASP A 140 -1.36 0.01 3.32
C ASP A 140 -0.25 1.07 3.42
N THR A 141 0.21 1.41 4.63
CA THR A 141 1.36 2.31 4.85
C THR A 141 2.62 1.77 4.17
N ALA A 142 2.95 0.49 4.37
CA ALA A 142 4.14 -0.11 3.76
C ALA A 142 4.09 -0.07 2.22
N LYS A 143 2.91 -0.28 1.63
CA LYS A 143 2.69 -0.16 0.17
C LYS A 143 2.87 1.27 -0.31
N ALA A 144 2.33 2.25 0.43
CA ALA A 144 2.55 3.67 0.12
C ALA A 144 4.04 4.06 0.22
N GLU A 145 4.78 3.50 1.18
CA GLU A 145 6.23 3.70 1.29
C GLU A 145 6.98 3.06 0.12
N GLN A 146 6.57 1.88 -0.34
CA GLN A 146 7.10 1.26 -1.56
C GLN A 146 6.88 2.16 -2.79
N ASP A 147 5.67 2.70 -2.97
CA ASP A 147 5.36 3.62 -4.07
C ASP A 147 6.23 4.89 -4.01
N LEU A 148 6.49 5.41 -2.81
CA LEU A 148 7.42 6.52 -2.61
C LEU A 148 8.84 6.15 -3.06
N ARG A 149 9.35 4.97 -2.71
CA ARG A 149 10.68 4.52 -3.16
C ARG A 149 10.73 4.31 -4.66
N ALA A 150 9.66 3.82 -5.28
CA ALA A 150 9.56 3.70 -6.73
C ALA A 150 9.59 5.08 -7.43
N ALA A 151 8.90 6.07 -6.86
CA ALA A 151 8.95 7.45 -7.36
C ALA A 151 10.35 8.07 -7.21
N GLU A 152 11.04 7.82 -6.08
CA GLU A 152 12.43 8.26 -5.88
C GLU A 152 13.39 7.60 -6.89
N LEU A 153 13.19 6.32 -7.21
CA LEU A 153 13.94 5.64 -8.26
C LEU A 153 13.69 6.28 -9.63
N LYS A 154 12.45 6.65 -9.94
CA LYS A 154 12.13 7.37 -11.18
C LYS A 154 12.84 8.73 -11.26
N VAL A 155 12.95 9.47 -10.15
CA VAL A 155 13.79 10.68 -10.10
C VAL A 155 15.24 10.34 -10.43
N ALA A 156 15.82 9.32 -9.81
CA ALA A 156 17.20 8.93 -10.08
C ALA A 156 17.44 8.47 -11.53
N ASP A 157 16.48 7.73 -12.13
CA ASP A 157 16.53 7.35 -13.55
C ASP A 157 16.46 8.59 -14.47
N THR A 158 15.60 9.57 -14.18
CA THR A 158 15.51 10.80 -14.97
C THR A 158 16.73 11.71 -14.82
N GLU A 159 17.30 11.80 -13.62
CA GLU A 159 18.55 12.54 -13.37
C GLU A 159 19.75 11.87 -14.04
N LEU A 160 19.81 10.54 -14.09
CA LEU A 160 20.81 9.80 -14.86
C LEU A 160 20.71 10.11 -16.35
N ASN A 161 19.50 10.09 -16.92
CA ASN A 161 19.28 10.46 -18.32
C ASN A 161 19.72 11.90 -18.61
N LEU A 162 19.45 12.84 -17.71
CA LEU A 162 19.92 14.23 -17.83
C LEU A 162 21.46 14.31 -17.78
N ALA A 163 22.11 13.58 -16.86
CA ALA A 163 23.56 13.56 -16.74
C ALA A 163 24.23 12.96 -18.00
N GLN A 164 23.67 11.88 -18.53
CA GLN A 164 24.10 11.27 -19.79
C GLN A 164 23.96 12.25 -20.96
N TYR A 165 22.85 12.97 -21.04
CA TYR A 165 22.64 14.00 -22.06
C TYR A 165 23.70 15.11 -21.97
N LYS A 166 23.95 15.66 -20.77
CA LYS A 166 24.97 16.69 -20.55
C LYS A 166 26.39 16.22 -20.88
N ALA A 167 26.69 14.96 -20.61
CA ALA A 167 27.97 14.38 -20.99
C ALA A 167 28.12 14.27 -22.52
N LEU A 168 27.07 13.85 -23.24
CA LEU A 168 27.06 13.84 -24.70
C LEU A 168 27.20 15.25 -25.29
N GLU A 169 26.47 16.22 -24.75
CA GLU A 169 26.55 17.63 -25.16
C GLU A 169 27.97 18.18 -24.99
N ARG A 170 28.60 17.98 -23.82
CA ARG A 170 29.99 18.39 -23.54
C ARG A 170 31.00 17.71 -24.46
N SER A 171 30.78 16.44 -24.82
CA SER A 171 31.66 15.70 -25.72
C SER A 171 31.55 16.15 -27.19
N GLY A 172 30.55 16.99 -27.51
CA GLY A 172 30.31 17.47 -28.87
C GLY A 172 29.64 16.43 -29.78
N ASP A 173 28.99 15.40 -29.22
CA ASP A 173 28.31 14.37 -30.01
C ASP A 173 27.15 14.99 -30.80
N VAL A 174 27.15 14.76 -32.12
CA VAL A 174 26.15 15.34 -33.03
C VAL A 174 24.72 14.91 -32.71
N ARG A 175 24.54 13.75 -32.06
CA ARG A 175 23.22 13.22 -31.67
C ARG A 175 22.61 14.02 -30.53
N ALA A 176 23.42 14.65 -29.68
CA ALA A 176 22.94 15.53 -28.61
C ALA A 176 22.22 16.77 -29.16
N LYS A 177 22.53 17.19 -30.40
CA LYS A 177 21.93 18.38 -31.03
C LYS A 177 20.43 18.23 -31.31
N ASP A 178 19.96 17.00 -31.53
CA ASP A 178 18.55 16.70 -31.76
C ASP A 178 17.79 16.45 -30.45
N MET A 179 18.49 16.51 -29.31
CA MET A 179 17.95 16.28 -27.97
C MET A 179 17.72 17.62 -27.27
N SER A 180 16.57 17.76 -26.61
CA SER A 180 16.19 18.99 -25.92
C SER A 180 16.47 18.89 -24.42
N GLU A 181 17.41 19.70 -23.89
CA GLU A 181 17.65 19.80 -22.44
C GLU A 181 16.35 20.09 -21.68
N ALA A 182 15.50 20.96 -22.22
CA ALA A 182 14.22 21.32 -21.62
C ALA A 182 13.31 20.09 -21.39
N ASN A 183 13.36 19.08 -22.27
CA ASN A 183 12.60 17.84 -22.09
C ASN A 183 13.13 17.01 -20.91
N TYR A 184 14.45 16.91 -20.74
CA TYR A 184 15.06 16.20 -19.60
C TYR A 184 14.77 16.92 -18.29
N MET A 185 14.92 18.25 -18.26
CA MET A 185 14.61 19.07 -17.09
C MET A 185 13.14 18.99 -16.70
N ALA A 186 12.22 18.98 -17.69
CA ALA A 186 10.80 18.78 -17.46
C ALA A 186 10.50 17.39 -16.86
N ALA A 187 11.14 16.33 -17.37
CA ALA A 187 10.97 14.98 -16.85
C ALA A 187 11.45 14.85 -15.39
N VAL A 188 12.60 15.47 -15.04
CA VAL A 188 13.07 15.52 -13.64
C VAL A 188 12.10 16.28 -12.75
N ALA A 189 11.57 17.41 -13.21
CA ALA A 189 10.60 18.21 -12.45
C ALA A 189 9.29 17.44 -12.23
N GLU A 190 8.80 16.71 -13.23
CA GLU A 190 7.61 15.85 -13.14
C GLU A 190 7.85 14.70 -12.14
N ALA A 191 8.96 13.98 -12.25
CA ALA A 191 9.30 12.90 -11.32
C ALA A 191 9.41 13.41 -9.87
N LYS A 192 9.95 14.62 -9.65
CA LYS A 192 9.99 15.25 -8.32
C LYS A 192 8.61 15.58 -7.77
N ARG A 193 7.66 15.99 -8.62
CA ARG A 193 6.25 16.18 -8.19
C ARG A 193 5.61 14.87 -7.76
N GLU A 194 5.86 13.79 -8.50
CA GLU A 194 5.35 12.46 -8.12
C GLU A 194 5.88 11.99 -6.75
N VAL A 195 7.14 12.30 -6.43
CA VAL A 195 7.70 12.05 -5.08
C VAL A 195 6.95 12.83 -4.02
N GLU A 196 6.67 14.12 -4.23
CA GLU A 196 5.90 14.93 -3.27
C GLU A 196 4.47 14.40 -3.09
N ASP A 197 3.84 13.93 -4.17
CA ASP A 197 2.51 13.32 -4.10
C ASP A 197 2.54 12.00 -3.33
N ALA A 198 3.56 11.17 -3.54
CA ALA A 198 3.75 9.92 -2.82
C ALA A 198 4.05 10.17 -1.32
N ARG A 199 4.85 11.19 -1.00
CA ARG A 199 5.10 11.62 0.40
C ARG A 199 3.82 11.97 1.13
N ARG A 200 2.95 12.76 0.51
CA ARG A 200 1.64 13.12 1.10
C ARG A 200 0.78 11.88 1.37
N ARG A 201 0.78 10.90 0.45
CA ARG A 201 0.07 9.62 0.66
C ARG A 201 0.65 8.84 1.84
N VAL A 202 1.97 8.75 1.96
CA VAL A 202 2.62 8.09 3.11
C VAL A 202 2.23 8.77 4.42
N ASP A 203 2.25 10.10 4.48
CA ASP A 203 1.89 10.85 5.68
C ASP A 203 0.42 10.64 6.08
N GLU A 204 -0.48 10.58 5.09
CA GLU A 204 -1.89 10.25 5.32
C GLU A 204 -2.05 8.83 5.87
N GLN A 205 -1.43 7.83 5.25
CA GLN A 205 -1.51 6.44 5.72
C GLN A 205 -0.92 6.27 7.12
N LYS A 206 0.17 6.96 7.44
CA LYS A 206 0.77 6.94 8.78
C LYS A 206 -0.18 7.44 9.87
N ARG A 207 -0.99 8.48 9.58
CA ARG A 207 -2.00 8.96 10.53
C ARG A 207 -3.08 7.91 10.75
N VAL A 208 -3.61 7.35 9.67
CA VAL A 208 -4.65 6.31 9.73
C VAL A 208 -4.16 5.06 10.46
N GLU A 209 -2.91 4.64 10.23
CA GLU A 209 -2.27 3.53 10.95
C GLU A 209 -2.12 3.84 12.45
N GLN A 210 -1.68 5.05 12.79
CA GLN A 210 -1.52 5.47 14.19
C GLN A 210 -2.86 5.47 14.95
N ASP A 211 -3.93 5.96 14.32
CA ASP A 211 -5.27 5.94 14.90
C ASP A 211 -5.77 4.51 15.13
N ALA A 212 -5.61 3.63 14.13
CA ALA A 212 -5.98 2.22 14.24
C ALA A 212 -5.16 1.49 15.32
N ARG A 213 -3.87 1.82 15.44
CA ARG A 213 -3.01 1.28 16.50
C ARG A 213 -3.48 1.71 17.88
N ALA A 214 -3.81 3.00 18.04
CA ALA A 214 -4.27 3.53 19.31
C ALA A 214 -5.60 2.90 19.72
N GLU A 215 -6.52 2.69 18.78
CA GLU A 215 -7.78 1.98 19.01
C GLU A 215 -7.55 0.54 19.47
N TRP A 216 -6.71 -0.23 18.76
CA TRP A 216 -6.34 -1.59 19.16
C TRP A 216 -5.73 -1.61 20.56
N GLN A 217 -4.77 -0.72 20.86
CA GLN A 217 -4.13 -0.67 22.17
C GLN A 217 -5.14 -0.38 23.30
N ARG A 218 -6.08 0.54 23.06
CA ARG A 218 -7.16 0.84 24.00
C ARG A 218 -8.05 -0.38 24.24
N LEU A 219 -8.58 -0.99 23.18
CA LEU A 219 -9.46 -2.17 23.28
C LEU A 219 -8.76 -3.37 23.92
N ARG A 220 -7.47 -3.57 23.60
CA ARG A 220 -6.65 -4.62 24.21
C ARG A 220 -6.48 -4.41 25.71
N SER A 221 -6.34 -3.17 26.17
CA SER A 221 -6.21 -2.85 27.60
C SER A 221 -7.51 -3.04 28.38
N GLU A 222 -8.65 -2.90 27.70
CA GLU A 222 -10.00 -3.06 28.27
C GLU A 222 -10.46 -4.53 28.29
N ALA A 223 -9.86 -5.41 27.49
CA ALA A 223 -10.21 -6.82 27.40
C ALA A 223 -9.68 -7.60 28.64
N PRO A 224 -10.56 -8.27 29.42
CA PRO A 224 -10.13 -9.08 30.57
C PRO A 224 -9.33 -10.30 30.12
N GLN A 225 -8.02 -10.32 30.43
CA GLN A 225 -7.01 -11.38 30.24
C GLN A 225 -7.11 -12.30 28.99
N GLY A 226 -6.04 -12.32 28.18
CA GLY A 226 -5.66 -13.50 27.39
C GLY A 226 -5.94 -13.46 25.88
N TYR A 227 -5.93 -12.27 25.26
CA TYR A 227 -5.77 -12.19 23.81
C TYR A 227 -4.28 -12.07 23.45
N GLY A 228 -3.68 -13.22 23.14
CA GLY A 228 -2.25 -13.40 22.92
C GLY A 228 -1.75 -14.59 23.75
N GLY A 229 -1.45 -15.71 23.08
CA GLY A 229 -0.74 -16.82 23.71
C GLY A 229 0.59 -16.32 24.28
N SER A 230 1.10 -17.02 25.28
CA SER A 230 2.35 -16.78 26.02
C SER A 230 3.61 -16.83 25.14
N GLY A 231 3.73 -15.90 24.20
CA GLY A 231 4.97 -15.52 23.56
C GLY A 231 5.44 -14.25 24.23
N ASP A 232 6.26 -14.40 25.26
CA ASP A 232 7.04 -13.31 25.82
C ASP A 232 7.81 -12.62 24.68
N ALA A 233 7.57 -11.33 24.52
CA ALA A 233 8.41 -10.48 23.71
C ALA A 233 9.56 -10.01 24.61
N ASP A 234 10.62 -10.81 24.67
CA ASP A 234 11.98 -10.34 24.97
C ASP A 234 12.63 -9.82 23.67
#